data_AF-A0A354DJ74-F1
#
_entry.id   AF-A0A354DJ74-F1
#
_cell.length_a   1.000
_cell.length_b   1.000
_cell.length_c   1.000
_cell.angle_alpha   90.00
_cell.angle_beta   90.00
_cell.angle_gamma   90.00
#
_symmetry.space_group_name_H-M   'P 1'
#
loop_
_entity.id
_entity.type
_entity.pdbx_description
1 polymer ?
#
loop_
_entity_poly.entity_id
_entity_poly.type
_entity_poly.pdbx_seq_one_letter_code
_entity_poly.pdbx_strand_id
1 'polypeptide(L)'
;QLAQYMTTMANKGVRLQPQIVDKIVDKDGKVVKEFQPKVMSKITLPEEAWETVEQGMYAVTQGDGTASWVFSSFPYKFGAKTGTSDQDIYVPVKDAKGKVTGYKYDRSVANGVFVAYGPIEDPKLAVAIVVPEGGYGGLSCGTIAQQIFKSYDKYYGLGPAKNTASTK
;
A
#
# COMPACT_ATOMS: atom_id res chain seq x y z
N GLN A 1 -3.97 -5.33 -5.96
CA GLN A 1 -2.89 -6.37 -5.96
C GLN A 1 -1.64 -5.88 -5.23
N LEU A 2 -1.10 -4.69 -5.52
CA LEU A 2 0.07 -4.13 -4.81
C LEU A 2 -0.08 -4.11 -3.27
N ALA A 3 -1.25 -3.72 -2.75
CA ALA A 3 -1.49 -3.75 -1.30
C ALA A 3 -1.40 -5.18 -0.74
N GLN A 4 -1.92 -6.19 -1.45
CA GLN A 4 -1.84 -7.59 -1.04
C GLN A 4 -0.38 -8.09 -1.07
N TYR A 5 0.39 -7.70 -2.10
CA TYR A 5 1.82 -7.96 -2.16
C TYR A 5 2.51 -7.37 -0.92
N MET A 6 2.21 -6.11 -0.59
CA MET A 6 2.81 -5.45 0.57
C MET A 6 2.42 -6.13 1.89
N THR A 7 1.16 -6.52 2.07
CA THR A 7 0.74 -7.32 3.23
C THR A 7 1.43 -8.69 3.28
N THR A 8 1.77 -9.28 2.15
CA THR A 8 2.48 -10.58 2.11
C THR A 8 3.91 -10.43 2.61
N MET A 9 4.59 -9.33 2.25
CA MET A 9 5.93 -9.02 2.77
C MET A 9 5.87 -8.73 4.27
N ALA A 10 4.92 -7.90 4.71
CA ALA A 10 4.70 -7.58 6.12
C ALA A 10 4.40 -8.84 6.97
N ASN A 11 3.71 -9.81 6.40
CA ASN A 11 3.38 -11.08 7.06
C ASN A 11 4.40 -12.20 6.80
N LYS A 12 5.67 -11.87 6.51
CA LYS A 12 6.77 -12.82 6.26
C LYS A 12 6.36 -13.98 5.32
N GLY A 13 5.73 -13.64 4.20
CA GLY A 13 5.37 -14.58 3.14
C GLY A 13 3.97 -15.18 3.21
N VAL A 14 3.16 -14.86 4.23
CA VAL A 14 1.76 -15.33 4.31
C VAL A 14 0.86 -14.44 3.45
N ARG A 15 0.43 -14.94 2.30
CA ARG A 15 -0.48 -14.22 1.39
C ARG A 15 -1.92 -14.50 1.77
N LEU A 16 -2.60 -13.48 2.30
CA LEU A 16 -4.02 -13.53 2.65
C LEU A 16 -4.90 -13.15 1.47
N GLN A 17 -6.09 -13.75 1.38
CA GLN A 17 -7.13 -13.31 0.45
C GLN A 17 -7.69 -11.96 0.93
N PRO A 18 -7.74 -10.92 0.08
CA PRO A 18 -8.34 -9.65 0.46
C PRO A 18 -9.81 -9.86 0.80
N GLN A 19 -10.23 -9.32 1.93
CA GLN A 19 -11.59 -9.44 2.46
C GLN A 19 -12.12 -8.06 2.80
N ILE A 20 -13.32 -7.76 2.31
CA ILE A 20 -14.03 -6.48 2.55
C ILE A 20 -15.20 -6.67 3.50
N VAL A 21 -15.80 -7.86 3.52
CA VAL A 21 -16.94 -8.20 4.36
C VAL A 21 -16.46 -8.95 5.59
N ASP A 22 -16.77 -8.44 6.78
CA ASP A 22 -16.50 -9.11 8.06
C ASP A 22 -17.58 -10.15 8.39
N LYS A 23 -18.85 -9.72 8.35
CA LYS A 23 -20.01 -10.59 8.61
C LYS A 23 -21.26 -10.14 7.88
N ILE A 24 -22.19 -11.07 7.70
CA ILE A 24 -23.57 -10.83 7.25
C ILE A 24 -24.49 -11.01 8.45
N VAL A 25 -25.34 -10.01 8.69
CA VAL A 25 -26.38 -10.03 9.73
C VAL A 25 -27.76 -10.03 9.09
N ASP A 26 -28.73 -10.65 9.76
CA ASP A 26 -30.14 -10.59 9.34
C ASP A 26 -30.83 -9.31 9.83
N LYS A 27 -32.13 -9.18 9.53
CA LYS A 27 -32.97 -8.03 9.92
C LYS A 27 -33.08 -7.84 11.43
N ASP A 28 -32.83 -8.88 12.23
CA ASP A 28 -32.91 -8.86 13.69
C ASP A 28 -31.52 -8.67 14.32
N GLY A 29 -30.48 -8.43 13.50
CA GLY A 29 -29.11 -8.21 13.93
C GLY A 29 -28.33 -9.49 14.26
N LYS A 30 -28.90 -10.68 14.00
CA LYS A 30 -28.22 -11.95 14.25
C LYS A 30 -27.21 -12.23 13.15
N VAL A 31 -26.01 -12.67 13.55
CA VAL A 31 -24.97 -13.08 12.59
C VAL A 31 -25.41 -14.33 11.85
N VAL A 32 -25.53 -14.21 10.53
CA VAL A 32 -25.86 -15.31 9.61
C VAL A 32 -24.60 -15.99 9.10
N LYS A 33 -23.55 -15.19 8.87
CA LYS A 33 -22.27 -15.66 8.37
C LYS A 33 -21.15 -14.74 8.80
N GLU A 34 -20.07 -15.32 9.31
CA GLU A 34 -18.83 -14.62 9.63
C GLU A 34 -17.74 -15.06 8.65
N PHE A 35 -16.87 -14.15 8.25
CA PHE A 35 -15.80 -14.41 7.29
C PHE A 35 -14.45 -14.33 7.99
N GLN A 36 -13.74 -15.45 8.01
CA GLN A 36 -12.41 -15.54 8.61
C GLN A 36 -11.31 -15.30 7.57
N PRO A 37 -10.15 -14.73 7.97
CA PRO A 37 -9.01 -14.57 7.07
C PRO A 37 -8.61 -15.89 6.41
N LYS A 38 -8.49 -15.88 5.07
CA LYS A 38 -8.12 -17.06 4.30
C LYS A 38 -6.70 -16.93 3.77
N VAL A 39 -5.83 -17.88 4.13
CA VAL A 39 -4.48 -18.00 3.55
C VAL A 39 -4.59 -18.57 2.14
N MET A 40 -4.06 -17.85 1.15
CA MET A 40 -4.02 -18.30 -0.25
C MET A 40 -2.75 -19.09 -0.57
N SER A 41 -1.63 -18.68 0.02
CA SER A 41 -0.31 -19.30 -0.17
C SER A 41 0.65 -18.82 0.91
N LYS A 42 1.72 -19.59 1.14
CA LYS A 42 2.83 -19.20 2.02
C LYS A 42 4.15 -19.34 1.27
N ILE A 43 4.96 -18.30 1.31
CA ILE A 43 6.35 -18.34 0.88
C ILE A 43 7.21 -18.60 2.12
N THR A 44 8.08 -19.60 2.04
CA THR A 44 9.04 -19.90 3.10
C THR A 44 10.43 -19.53 2.61
N LEU A 45 11.11 -18.66 3.34
CA LEU A 45 12.50 -18.27 3.10
C LEU A 45 13.28 -18.40 4.41
N PRO A 46 14.62 -18.53 4.36
CA PRO A 46 15.47 -18.35 5.52
C PRO A 46 15.25 -16.98 6.17
N GLU A 47 15.44 -16.87 7.48
CA GLU A 47 15.23 -15.61 8.20
C GLU A 47 16.15 -14.51 7.67
N GLU A 48 17.39 -14.86 7.31
CA GLU A 48 18.38 -13.92 6.75
C GLU A 48 17.89 -13.29 5.44
N ALA A 49 17.10 -14.03 4.65
CA ALA A 49 16.51 -13.50 3.43
C ALA A 49 15.38 -12.51 3.73
N TRP A 50 14.55 -12.78 4.74
CA TRP A 50 13.53 -11.84 5.19
C TRP A 50 14.15 -10.56 5.75
N GLU A 51 15.16 -10.68 6.60
CA GLU A 51 15.91 -9.56 7.15
C GLU A 51 16.53 -8.73 6.04
N THR A 52 17.16 -9.37 5.05
CA THR A 52 17.77 -8.66 3.90
C THR A 52 16.74 -7.83 3.14
N VAL A 53 15.57 -8.41 2.85
CA VAL A 53 14.51 -7.69 2.12
C VAL A 53 13.93 -6.57 2.97
N GLU A 54 13.67 -6.81 4.25
CA GLU A 54 13.16 -5.82 5.19
C GLU A 54 14.13 -4.63 5.35
N GLN A 55 15.43 -4.89 5.48
CA GLN A 55 16.45 -3.84 5.53
C GLN A 55 16.49 -3.03 4.23
N GLY A 56 16.40 -3.70 3.08
CA GLY A 56 16.31 -3.01 1.78
C GLY A 56 15.09 -2.09 1.68
N MET A 57 13.93 -2.52 2.21
CA MET A 57 12.72 -1.70 2.25
C MET A 57 12.81 -0.58 3.29
N TYR A 58 13.46 -0.82 4.43
CA TYR A 58 13.69 0.18 5.47
C TYR A 58 14.60 1.30 4.97
N ALA A 59 15.65 0.96 4.24
CA ALA A 59 16.61 1.90 3.66
C ALA A 59 15.96 2.93 2.71
N VAL A 60 14.79 2.62 2.11
CA VAL A 60 14.03 3.59 1.30
C VAL A 60 13.52 4.76 2.14
N THR A 61 13.28 4.53 3.43
CA THR A 61 12.64 5.47 4.37
C THR A 61 13.62 6.11 5.35
N GLN A 62 14.92 5.91 5.17
CA GLN A 62 15.97 6.39 6.08
C GLN A 62 17.13 6.99 5.31
N GLY A 63 17.92 7.85 5.97
CA GLY A 63 19.11 8.47 5.39
C GLY A 63 18.85 9.07 4.01
N ASP A 64 19.63 8.63 3.02
CA ASP A 64 19.55 9.08 1.62
C ASP A 64 18.48 8.33 0.78
N GLY A 65 17.61 7.54 1.44
CA GLY A 65 16.53 6.82 0.80
C GLY A 65 15.54 7.74 0.07
N THR A 66 15.02 7.26 -1.06
CA THR A 66 14.12 8.03 -1.95
C THR A 66 12.82 8.54 -1.30
N ALA A 67 12.48 8.06 -0.10
CA ALA A 67 11.32 8.49 0.68
C ALA A 67 11.69 8.75 2.16
N SER A 68 12.94 9.08 2.47
CA SER A 68 13.39 9.27 3.86
C SER A 68 12.63 10.37 4.60
N TRP A 69 12.35 11.47 3.93
CA TRP A 69 11.58 12.59 4.46
C TRP A 69 10.10 12.26 4.73
N VAL A 70 9.55 11.21 4.09
CA VAL A 70 8.13 10.84 4.21
C VAL A 70 7.80 10.35 5.61
N PHE A 71 8.71 9.61 6.24
CA PHE A 71 8.48 8.97 7.53
C PHE A 71 9.33 9.53 8.68
N SER A 72 10.15 10.55 8.43
CA SER A 72 11.07 11.13 9.43
C SER A 72 10.40 11.66 10.70
N SER A 73 9.10 12.01 10.63
CA SER A 73 8.34 12.51 11.80
C SER A 73 7.73 11.41 12.66
N PHE A 74 7.83 10.14 12.27
CA PHE A 74 7.26 9.03 13.02
C PHE A 74 8.30 8.40 13.94
N PRO A 75 7.90 7.90 15.13
CA PRO A 75 8.77 7.14 16.02
C PRO A 75 8.89 5.66 15.63
N TYR A 76 8.44 5.28 14.44
CA TYR A 76 8.35 3.89 13.97
C TYR A 76 9.21 3.69 12.71
N LYS A 77 9.64 2.45 12.47
CA LYS A 77 10.30 2.07 11.22
C LYS A 77 9.27 1.61 10.20
N PHE A 78 9.49 1.97 8.94
CA PHE A 78 8.59 1.63 7.84
C PHE A 78 9.36 0.94 6.72
N GLY A 79 8.79 -0.13 6.18
CA GLY A 79 9.29 -0.75 4.96
C GLY A 79 8.58 -0.13 3.78
N ALA A 80 9.31 0.41 2.79
CA ALA A 80 8.67 1.02 1.63
C ALA A 80 9.41 0.73 0.32
N LYS A 81 8.72 1.02 -0.80
CA LYS A 81 9.33 1.11 -2.12
C LYS A 81 8.67 2.18 -2.96
N THR A 82 9.50 3.03 -3.55
CA THR A 82 9.13 4.00 -4.58
C THR A 82 9.09 3.36 -5.96
N GLY A 83 8.17 3.79 -6.80
CA GLY A 83 8.08 3.43 -8.20
C GLY A 83 7.65 4.62 -9.05
N THR A 84 8.07 4.58 -10.31
CA THR A 84 7.63 5.50 -11.37
C THR A 84 7.35 4.63 -12.57
N SER A 85 6.09 4.57 -13.01
CA SER A 85 5.70 3.75 -14.17
C SER A 85 5.17 4.64 -15.28
N ASP A 86 5.69 4.44 -16.48
CA ASP A 86 5.28 5.22 -17.64
C ASP A 86 4.01 4.65 -18.29
N GLN A 87 3.12 5.54 -18.74
CA GLN A 87 1.96 5.20 -19.57
C GLN A 87 2.00 5.95 -20.90
N ASP A 88 1.47 5.29 -21.93
CA ASP A 88 1.18 5.92 -23.20
C ASP A 88 -0.13 6.70 -23.11
N ILE A 89 -0.14 7.92 -23.64
CA ILE A 89 -1.37 8.71 -23.80
C ILE A 89 -1.79 8.67 -25.26
N TYR A 90 -3.10 8.47 -25.50
CA TYR A 90 -3.68 8.57 -26.83
C TYR A 90 -4.60 9.79 -26.90
N VAL A 91 -4.30 10.71 -27.80
CA VAL A 91 -5.08 11.94 -27.99
C VAL A 91 -6.22 11.64 -28.95
N PRO A 92 -7.48 11.78 -28.54
CA PRO A 92 -8.62 11.55 -29.42
C PRO A 92 -8.73 12.68 -30.44
N VAL A 93 -8.95 12.31 -31.71
CA VAL A 93 -9.20 13.22 -32.82
C VAL A 93 -10.53 12.84 -33.46
N LYS A 94 -11.44 13.81 -33.58
CA LYS A 94 -12.74 13.59 -34.23
C LYS A 94 -12.66 14.13 -35.66
N ASP A 95 -12.94 13.28 -36.64
CA ASP A 95 -13.01 13.72 -38.02
C ASP A 95 -14.31 14.49 -38.31
N ALA A 96 -14.39 15.11 -39.49
CA ALA A 96 -15.57 15.88 -39.92
C ALA A 96 -16.85 15.03 -40.04
N LYS A 97 -16.74 13.70 -40.09
CA LYS A 97 -17.86 12.75 -40.12
C LYS A 97 -18.23 12.24 -38.73
N GLY A 98 -17.56 12.74 -37.69
CA GLY A 98 -17.80 12.39 -36.31
C GLY A 98 -17.12 11.09 -35.84
N LYS A 99 -16.30 10.44 -36.67
CA LYS A 99 -15.52 9.27 -36.27
C LYS A 99 -14.39 9.72 -35.35
N VAL A 100 -14.26 9.06 -34.20
CA VAL A 100 -13.15 9.28 -33.28
C VAL A 100 -12.01 8.33 -33.64
N THR A 101 -10.88 8.89 -34.02
CA THR A 101 -9.57 8.21 -34.11
C THR A 101 -8.66 8.76 -33.01
N GLY A 102 -7.42 8.32 -32.93
CA GLY A 102 -6.44 8.92 -32.02
C GLY A 102 -5.02 8.67 -32.47
N TYR A 103 -4.10 9.51 -32.00
CA TYR A 103 -2.67 9.30 -32.16
C TYR A 103 -2.01 9.17 -30.79
N LYS A 104 -0.92 8.39 -30.74
CA LYS A 104 -0.11 8.28 -29.52
C LYS A 104 0.62 9.60 -29.30
N TYR A 105 0.47 10.17 -28.09
CA TYR A 105 1.22 11.33 -27.66
C TYR A 105 2.73 11.01 -27.68
N ASP A 106 3.53 11.97 -28.09
CA ASP A 106 4.96 11.76 -28.41
C ASP A 106 5.84 11.47 -27.18
N ARG A 107 5.27 11.52 -25.97
CA ARG A 107 5.96 11.27 -24.71
C ARG A 107 5.18 10.29 -23.85
N SER A 108 5.90 9.40 -23.17
CA SER A 108 5.33 8.68 -22.04
C SER A 108 5.08 9.65 -20.88
N VAL A 109 4.04 9.36 -20.10
CA VAL A 109 3.72 10.11 -18.89
C VAL A 109 3.92 9.24 -17.67
N ALA A 110 4.71 9.74 -16.73
CA ALA A 110 5.08 9.03 -15.53
C ALA A 110 3.96 9.05 -14.48
N ASN A 111 3.61 7.88 -13.97
CA ASN A 111 2.71 7.71 -12.84
C ASN A 111 3.54 7.51 -11.57
N GLY A 112 3.12 8.16 -10.49
CA GLY A 112 3.67 7.91 -9.16
C GLY A 112 3.16 6.58 -8.63
N VAL A 113 4.06 5.74 -8.13
CA VAL A 113 3.71 4.49 -7.44
C VAL A 113 4.45 4.43 -6.12
N PHE A 114 3.76 4.07 -5.06
CA PHE A 114 4.36 3.89 -3.74
C PHE A 114 3.68 2.77 -2.99
N VAL A 115 4.48 1.91 -2.36
CA VAL A 115 3.99 0.91 -1.42
C VAL A 115 4.75 1.06 -0.11
N ALA A 116 4.07 0.87 1.00
CA ALA A 116 4.70 0.86 2.31
C ALA A 116 3.91 0.01 3.30
N TYR A 117 4.57 -0.49 4.32
CA TYR A 117 3.95 -1.03 5.52
C TYR A 117 4.67 -0.54 6.77
N GLY A 118 3.94 -0.57 7.89
CA GLY A 118 4.57 -0.33 9.17
C GLY A 118 3.65 -0.52 10.38
N PRO A 119 4.23 -0.49 11.59
CA PRO A 119 5.68 -0.53 11.84
C PRO A 119 6.33 -1.83 11.34
N ILE A 120 7.64 -1.83 11.07
CA ILE A 120 8.34 -3.04 10.61
C ILE A 120 8.26 -4.17 11.66
N GLU A 121 8.49 -3.82 12.92
CA GLU A 121 8.60 -4.79 14.03
C GLU A 121 7.26 -5.46 14.38
N ASP A 122 6.15 -4.75 14.16
CA ASP A 122 4.79 -5.24 14.42
C ASP A 122 3.82 -4.64 13.37
N PRO A 123 3.79 -5.18 12.14
CA PRO A 123 3.05 -4.57 11.04
C PRO A 123 1.55 -4.44 11.30
N LYS A 124 1.05 -3.20 11.24
CA LYS A 124 -0.38 -2.89 11.44
C LYS A 124 -1.08 -2.46 10.17
N LEU A 125 -0.38 -1.77 9.29
CA LEU A 125 -0.96 -1.19 8.09
C LEU A 125 -0.02 -1.36 6.90
N ALA A 126 -0.59 -1.74 5.76
CA ALA A 126 0.07 -1.72 4.46
C ALA A 126 -0.75 -0.84 3.50
N VAL A 127 -0.06 -0.02 2.72
CA VAL A 127 -0.65 0.89 1.74
C VAL A 127 -0.05 0.66 0.36
N ALA A 128 -0.86 0.85 -0.67
CA ALA A 128 -0.40 0.96 -2.05
C ALA A 128 -1.10 2.16 -2.68
N ILE A 129 -0.33 3.06 -3.25
CA ILE A 129 -0.78 4.34 -3.77
C ILE A 129 -0.28 4.46 -5.19
N VAL A 130 -1.18 4.80 -6.09
CA VAL A 130 -0.89 5.12 -7.48
C VAL A 130 -1.49 6.48 -7.76
N VAL A 131 -0.67 7.43 -8.19
CA VAL A 131 -1.12 8.74 -8.67
C VAL A 131 -0.84 8.78 -10.17
N PRO A 132 -1.88 8.63 -11.00
CA PRO A 132 -1.74 8.76 -12.44
C PRO A 132 -1.13 10.11 -12.78
N GLU A 133 -0.16 10.13 -13.68
CA GLU A 133 0.54 11.35 -14.11
C GLU A 133 1.26 12.10 -12.97
N GLY A 134 1.42 11.44 -11.81
CA GLY A 134 2.03 12.00 -10.61
C GLY A 134 3.56 11.99 -10.60
N GLY A 135 4.22 11.58 -11.67
CA GLY A 135 5.68 11.56 -11.76
C GLY A 135 6.34 10.67 -10.70
N TYR A 136 7.30 11.21 -9.96
CA TYR A 136 8.08 10.46 -8.97
C TYR A 136 7.23 10.03 -7.76
N GLY A 137 7.10 8.71 -7.54
CA GLY A 137 6.28 8.15 -6.46
C GLY A 137 6.68 8.62 -5.05
N GLY A 138 7.97 8.89 -4.80
CA GLY A 138 8.41 9.46 -3.52
C GLY A 138 7.81 10.85 -3.24
N LEU A 139 7.64 11.68 -4.27
CA LEU A 139 7.13 13.06 -4.15
C LEU A 139 5.58 13.09 -4.14
N SER A 140 4.96 12.47 -5.13
CA SER A 140 3.49 12.50 -5.27
C SER A 140 2.80 11.57 -4.28
N CYS A 141 3.21 10.31 -4.24
CA CYS A 141 2.54 9.30 -3.44
C CYS A 141 3.05 9.26 -1.99
N GLY A 142 4.32 9.63 -1.75
CA GLY A 142 4.90 9.68 -0.41
C GLY A 142 4.14 10.58 0.55
N THR A 143 3.78 11.80 0.13
CA THR A 143 2.97 12.72 0.95
C THR A 143 1.62 12.10 1.33
N ILE A 144 0.96 11.42 0.38
CA ILE A 144 -0.31 10.74 0.63
C ILE A 144 -0.12 9.61 1.64
N ALA A 145 0.94 8.80 1.49
CA ALA A 145 1.27 7.74 2.43
C ALA A 145 1.46 8.30 3.84
N GLN A 146 2.22 9.40 3.98
CA GLN A 146 2.43 10.05 5.27
C GLN A 146 1.11 10.42 5.95
N GLN A 147 0.17 11.01 5.21
CA GLN A 147 -1.13 11.41 5.77
C GLN A 147 -2.00 10.22 6.16
N ILE A 148 -1.97 9.14 5.38
CA ILE A 148 -2.66 7.89 5.72
C ILE A 148 -2.12 7.32 7.03
N PHE A 149 -0.79 7.17 7.15
CA PHE A 149 -0.18 6.63 8.37
C PHE A 149 -0.39 7.54 9.59
N LYS A 150 -0.29 8.88 9.42
CA LYS A 150 -0.61 9.84 10.50
C LYS A 150 -2.05 9.70 10.97
N SER A 151 -2.99 9.57 10.03
CA SER A 151 -4.40 9.40 10.35
C SER A 151 -4.66 8.07 11.04
N TYR A 152 -4.07 6.99 10.54
CA TYR A 152 -4.22 5.67 11.15
C TYR A 152 -3.64 5.65 12.58
N ASP A 153 -2.45 6.21 12.79
CA ASP A 153 -1.84 6.29 14.12
C ASP A 153 -2.69 7.11 15.09
N LYS A 154 -3.28 8.22 14.62
CA LYS A 154 -4.17 9.05 15.43
C LYS A 154 -5.43 8.31 15.90
N TYR A 155 -6.09 7.54 15.02
CA TYR A 155 -7.40 6.95 15.30
C TYR A 155 -7.35 5.49 15.79
N TYR A 156 -6.37 4.72 15.35
CA TYR A 156 -6.23 3.29 15.66
C TYR A 156 -4.93 2.98 16.41
N GLY A 157 -3.85 3.70 16.09
CA GLY A 157 -2.53 3.50 16.66
C GLY A 157 -1.66 2.56 15.84
N LEU A 158 -0.41 2.96 15.60
CA LEU A 158 0.64 2.13 15.02
C LEU A 158 1.52 1.49 16.09
N GLY A 159 1.53 2.04 17.31
CA GLY A 159 2.24 1.44 18.45
C GLY A 159 1.70 0.05 18.83
N PRO A 160 2.36 -0.61 19.81
CA PRO A 160 1.87 -1.87 20.36
C PRO A 160 0.39 -1.76 20.70
N ALA A 161 -0.37 -2.82 20.42
CA ALA A 161 -1.80 -2.84 20.69
C ALA A 161 -2.05 -2.32 22.12
N LYS A 162 -2.74 -1.18 22.24
CA LYS A 162 -3.25 -0.76 23.55
C LYS A 162 -4.14 -1.92 23.98
N ASN A 163 -3.88 -2.51 25.15
CA ASN A 163 -4.78 -3.48 25.76
C ASN A 163 -6.12 -2.78 26.03
N THR A 164 -6.96 -2.64 25.00
CA THR A 164 -8.36 -2.32 25.16
C THR A 164 -9.01 -3.63 25.54
N ALA A 165 -8.95 -3.92 26.84
CA ALA A 165 -9.89 -4.84 27.45
C ALA A 165 -11.29 -4.45 26.94
N SER A 166 -11.90 -5.41 26.25
CA SER A 166 -13.28 -5.36 25.77
C SER A 166 -14.17 -4.63 26.77
N THR A 167 -14.63 -3.44 26.40
CA THR A 167 -15.80 -2.86 27.04
C THR A 167 -16.99 -3.55 26.40
N LYS A 168 -17.57 -4.46 27.18
CA LYS A 168 -18.81 -5.18 26.91
C LYS A 168 -19.96 -4.24 26.58
#